data_AF-A0A0B0ES67-F1
#
_entry.id   AF-A0A0B0ES67-F1
#
_cell.length_a   1.000
_cell.length_b   1.000
_cell.length_c   1.000
_cell.angle_alpha   90.00
_cell.angle_beta   90.00
_cell.angle_gamma   90.00
#
_symmetry.space_group_name_H-M   'P 1'
#
loop_
_entity.id
_entity.type
_entity.pdbx_description
1 polymer ?
#
loop_
_entity_poly.entity_id
_entity_poly.type
_entity_poly.pdbx_seq_one_letter_code
_entity_poly.pdbx_strand_id
1 'polypeptide(L)'
;MRIIEPHIHMFSRTTDDYYMMAAAGIECVVEPTFWLGSDRTSVSSCTDYYEHLITVESARAIKYGIDYFTCIGHNAKEANNLTLANEVVDNLEPYLQRDRVVASVRLVLT
;
A
#
# COMPACT_ATOMS: atom_id res chain seq x y z
N MET A 1 -4.31 14.97 20.66
CA MET A 1 -3.45 15.30 19.50
C MET A 1 -3.73 14.22 18.47
N ARG A 2 -4.00 14.58 17.21
CA ARG A 2 -4.24 13.57 16.17
C ARG A 2 -2.90 12.99 15.73
N ILE A 3 -2.71 11.68 15.85
CA ILE A 3 -1.47 11.00 15.45
C ILE A 3 -1.71 10.25 14.14
N ILE A 4 -0.83 10.46 13.17
CA ILE A 4 -0.85 9.80 11.88
C ILE A 4 0.45 8.99 11.76
N GLU A 5 0.33 7.72 11.39
CA GLU A 5 1.46 6.89 11.00
C GLU A 5 1.64 6.97 9.47
N PRO A 6 2.59 7.77 8.97
CA PRO A 6 2.70 8.06 7.54
C PRO A 6 3.33 6.94 6.73
N HIS A 7 3.89 5.89 7.36
CA HIS A 7 4.48 4.77 6.63
C HIS A 7 4.41 3.48 7.45
N ILE A 8 3.44 2.63 7.15
CA ILE A 8 3.34 1.29 7.74
C ILE A 8 2.79 0.26 6.75
N HIS A 9 3.27 -0.97 6.82
CA HIS A 9 2.82 -2.06 5.95
C HIS A 9 1.81 -2.95 6.69
N MET A 10 0.54 -2.54 6.75
CA MET A 10 -0.50 -3.27 7.48
C MET A 10 -0.79 -4.63 6.87
N PHE A 11 -0.62 -4.83 5.56
CA PHE A 11 -0.72 -6.15 4.93
C PHE A 11 0.09 -7.23 5.66
N SER A 12 1.23 -6.85 6.24
CA SER A 12 2.14 -7.75 6.97
C SER A 12 1.96 -7.72 8.49
N ARG A 13 0.87 -7.09 8.97
CA ARG A 13 0.57 -6.87 10.39
C ARG A 13 -0.68 -7.64 10.80
N THR A 14 -0.74 -7.93 12.08
CA THR A 14 -1.88 -8.61 12.71
C THR A 14 -2.97 -7.61 13.07
N THR A 15 -4.14 -8.12 13.43
CA THR A 15 -5.21 -7.29 14.00
C THR A 15 -4.86 -6.70 15.37
N ASP A 16 -3.98 -7.35 16.12
CA ASP A 16 -3.52 -6.85 17.43
C ASP A 16 -2.70 -5.58 17.26
N ASP A 17 -1.94 -5.45 16.16
CA ASP A 17 -1.24 -4.21 15.82
C ASP A 17 -2.22 -3.04 15.68
N TYR A 18 -3.35 -3.22 14.97
CA TYR A 18 -4.38 -2.17 14.88
C TYR A 18 -4.96 -1.78 16.25
N TYR A 19 -5.23 -2.76 17.12
CA TYR A 19 -5.71 -2.49 18.48
C TYR A 19 -4.69 -1.67 19.29
N MET A 20 -3.42 -2.08 19.24
CA MET A 20 -2.35 -1.40 19.97
C MET A 20 -2.08 0.01 19.41
N MET A 21 -2.17 0.18 18.09
CA MET A 21 -2.04 1.49 17.43
C MET A 21 -3.16 2.44 17.85
N ALA A 22 -4.41 1.97 17.85
CA ALA A 22 -5.55 2.77 18.31
C ALA A 22 -5.41 3.14 19.79
N ALA A 23 -4.99 2.20 20.64
CA ALA A 23 -4.72 2.44 22.06
C ALA A 23 -3.57 3.45 22.29
N ALA A 24 -2.59 3.50 21.38
CA ALA A 24 -1.52 4.49 21.38
C ALA A 24 -1.95 5.87 20.83
N GLY A 25 -3.20 6.02 20.37
CA GLY A 25 -3.76 7.27 19.86
C GLY A 25 -3.53 7.52 18.37
N ILE A 26 -3.11 6.51 17.60
CA ILE A 26 -3.03 6.60 16.14
C ILE A 26 -4.45 6.60 15.57
N GLU A 27 -4.77 7.62 14.79
CA GLU A 27 -6.09 7.80 14.17
C GLU A 27 -6.09 7.47 12.67
N CYS A 28 -4.92 7.47 12.03
CA CYS A 28 -4.78 7.29 10.59
C CYS A 28 -3.44 6.66 10.22
N VAL A 29 -3.44 5.82 9.19
CA VAL A 29 -2.26 5.17 8.64
C VAL A 29 -2.15 5.39 7.13
N VAL A 30 -0.93 5.41 6.61
CA VAL A 30 -0.64 5.36 5.19
C VAL A 30 0.23 4.15 4.88
N GLU A 31 -0.26 3.26 4.02
CA GLU A 31 0.45 2.05 3.59
C GLU A 31 0.96 2.15 2.15
N PRO A 32 2.28 2.23 1.94
CA PRO A 32 2.85 2.12 0.60
C PRO A 32 3.02 0.65 0.18
N THR A 33 3.10 0.42 -1.13
CA THR A 33 3.33 -0.90 -1.70
C THR A 33 4.61 -1.56 -1.20
N PHE A 34 4.48 -2.80 -0.72
CA PHE A 34 5.56 -3.58 -0.12
C PHE A 34 6.17 -4.60 -1.09
N TRP A 35 7.40 -5.02 -0.80
CA TRP A 35 8.07 -6.13 -1.50
C TRP A 35 7.72 -7.45 -0.82
N LEU A 36 7.29 -8.46 -1.60
CA LEU A 36 6.67 -9.68 -1.06
C LEU A 36 7.65 -10.69 -0.42
N GLY A 37 8.95 -10.36 -0.35
CA GLY A 37 9.99 -11.35 -0.02
C GLY A 37 10.53 -12.10 -1.25
N SER A 38 9.90 -11.90 -2.41
CA SER A 38 10.31 -12.39 -3.72
C SER A 38 9.93 -11.37 -4.78
N ASP A 39 10.67 -11.38 -5.88
CA ASP A 39 10.33 -10.54 -7.04
C ASP A 39 9.04 -11.04 -7.69
N ARG A 40 8.16 -10.09 -8.00
CA ARG A 40 6.91 -10.36 -8.73
C ARG A 40 7.24 -10.79 -10.15
N THR A 41 6.45 -11.74 -10.63
CA THR A 41 6.62 -12.33 -11.96
C THR A 41 5.70 -11.73 -13.02
N SER A 42 4.71 -10.93 -12.60
CA SER A 42 3.74 -10.30 -13.49
C SER A 42 3.11 -9.07 -12.84
N VAL A 43 2.64 -8.13 -13.68
CA VAL A 43 1.85 -6.98 -13.24
C VAL A 43 0.56 -7.39 -12.53
N SER A 44 0.00 -8.57 -12.83
CA SER A 44 -1.21 -9.07 -12.17
C SER A 44 -1.03 -9.23 -10.66
N SER A 45 0.16 -9.66 -10.20
CA SER A 45 0.46 -9.74 -8.77
C SER A 45 0.54 -8.35 -8.10
N CYS A 46 0.86 -7.30 -8.87
CA CYS A 46 0.78 -5.93 -8.38
C CYS A 46 -0.67 -5.48 -8.25
N THR A 47 -1.49 -5.69 -9.29
CA THR A 47 -2.88 -5.24 -9.33
C THR A 47 -3.76 -5.94 -8.30
N ASP A 48 -3.57 -7.24 -8.08
CA ASP A 48 -4.26 -8.01 -7.03
C ASP A 48 -3.91 -7.45 -5.64
N TYR A 49 -2.64 -7.09 -5.44
CA TYR A 49 -2.18 -6.48 -4.20
C TYR A 49 -2.76 -5.07 -4.00
N TYR A 50 -2.86 -4.25 -5.06
CA TYR A 50 -3.50 -2.93 -4.98
C TYR A 50 -4.97 -3.05 -4.56
N GLU A 51 -5.71 -4.00 -5.12
CA GLU A 51 -7.10 -4.25 -4.71
C GLU A 51 -7.21 -4.69 -3.26
N HIS A 52 -6.28 -5.52 -2.78
CA HIS A 52 -6.22 -5.89 -1.37
C HIS A 52 -5.99 -4.65 -0.48
N LEU A 53 -5.01 -3.80 -0.79
CA LEU A 53 -4.74 -2.58 -0.02
C LEU A 53 -5.95 -1.64 -0.02
N ILE A 54 -6.54 -1.39 -1.19
CA ILE A 54 -7.62 -0.41 -1.31
C ILE A 54 -8.91 -0.92 -0.65
N THR A 55 -9.25 -2.19 -0.86
CA THR A 55 -10.56 -2.73 -0.44
C THR A 55 -10.46 -3.42 0.91
N VAL A 56 -9.54 -4.36 1.08
CA VAL A 56 -9.46 -5.22 2.26
C VAL A 56 -8.85 -4.49 3.44
N GLU A 57 -7.69 -3.83 3.25
CA GLU A 57 -7.01 -3.15 4.34
C GLU A 57 -7.78 -1.93 4.84
N SER A 58 -8.35 -1.14 3.93
CA SER A 58 -9.25 -0.04 4.32
C SER A 58 -10.41 -0.54 5.19
N ALA A 59 -11.08 -1.63 4.79
CA ALA A 59 -12.18 -2.20 5.56
C ALA A 59 -11.71 -2.85 6.88
N ARG A 60 -10.47 -3.34 6.93
CA ARG A 60 -9.86 -3.92 8.14
C ARG A 60 -9.55 -2.82 9.15
N ALA A 61 -8.91 -1.73 8.75
CA ALA A 61 -8.51 -0.62 9.62
C ALA A 61 -9.70 0.06 10.31
N ILE A 62 -10.78 0.31 9.56
CA ILE A 62 -12.00 0.99 10.07
C ILE A 62 -12.62 0.26 11.26
N LYS A 63 -12.51 -1.08 11.32
CA LYS A 63 -13.03 -1.88 12.45
C LYS A 63 -12.34 -1.54 13.79
N TYR A 64 -11.17 -0.92 13.73
CA TYR A 64 -10.38 -0.50 14.90
C TYR A 64 -10.40 1.02 15.10
N GLY A 65 -11.23 1.75 14.33
CA GLY A 65 -11.31 3.22 14.42
C GLY A 65 -10.11 3.95 13.81
N ILE A 66 -9.33 3.27 12.96
CA ILE A 66 -8.19 3.85 12.24
C ILE A 66 -8.59 4.10 10.80
N ASP A 67 -8.40 5.35 10.32
CA ASP A 67 -8.54 5.66 8.90
C ASP A 67 -7.31 5.16 8.13
N TYR A 68 -7.52 4.78 6.87
CA TYR A 68 -6.50 4.09 6.08
C TYR A 68 -6.43 4.70 4.69
N PHE A 69 -5.20 5.02 4.28
CA PHE A 69 -4.85 5.44 2.94
C PHE A 69 -3.69 4.59 2.42
N THR A 70 -3.52 4.55 1.11
CA THR A 70 -2.45 3.76 0.50
C THR A 70 -1.74 4.52 -0.62
N CYS A 71 -0.47 4.17 -0.81
CA CYS A 71 0.33 4.60 -1.95
C CYS A 71 0.64 3.37 -2.81
N ILE A 72 0.32 3.43 -4.10
CA ILE A 72 0.45 2.30 -5.02
C ILE A 72 1.56 2.49 -6.03
N GLY A 73 2.13 1.41 -6.57
CA GLY A 73 3.20 1.49 -7.55
C GLY A 73 4.27 0.43 -7.38
N HIS A 74 5.35 0.61 -8.14
CA HIS A 74 6.42 -0.37 -8.26
C HIS A 74 7.40 -0.25 -7.09
N ASN A 75 7.75 -1.39 -6.48
CA ASN A 75 8.70 -1.37 -5.37
C ASN A 75 10.13 -1.17 -5.90
N ALA A 76 10.91 -0.34 -5.20
CA ALA A 76 12.29 -0.04 -5.56
C ALA A 76 13.20 -1.29 -5.65
N LYS A 77 12.93 -2.33 -4.86
CA LYS A 77 13.70 -3.58 -4.93
C LYS A 77 13.54 -4.30 -6.26
N GLU A 78 12.42 -4.10 -6.94
CA GLU A 78 12.08 -4.75 -8.20
C GLU A 78 12.38 -3.83 -9.40
N ALA A 79 12.94 -2.64 -9.17
CA ALA A 79 13.13 -1.60 -10.17
C ALA A 79 14.07 -2.01 -11.33
N ASN A 80 14.92 -3.00 -11.13
CA ASN A 80 15.81 -3.52 -12.16
C ASN A 80 15.07 -4.28 -13.28
N ASN A 81 13.86 -4.77 -13.01
CA ASN A 81 13.00 -5.36 -14.04
C ASN A 81 12.22 -4.24 -14.74
N LEU A 82 12.85 -3.63 -15.75
CA LEU A 82 12.26 -2.50 -16.50
C LEU A 82 10.97 -2.88 -17.22
N THR A 83 10.84 -4.13 -17.69
CA THR A 83 9.61 -4.62 -18.32
C THR A 83 8.46 -4.56 -17.31
N LEU A 84 8.63 -5.16 -16.14
CA LEU A 84 7.62 -5.11 -15.08
C LEU A 84 7.35 -3.68 -14.59
N ALA A 85 8.40 -2.86 -14.43
CA ALA A 85 8.25 -1.48 -13.98
C ALA A 85 7.39 -0.66 -14.95
N ASN A 86 7.59 -0.82 -16.26
CA ASN A 86 6.78 -0.14 -17.27
C ASN A 86 5.35 -0.68 -17.29
N GLU A 87 5.16 -2.01 -17.23
CA GLU A 87 3.82 -2.61 -17.15
C GLU A 87 3.03 -2.11 -15.94
N VAL A 88 3.68 -1.96 -14.78
CA VAL A 88 3.05 -1.38 -13.60
C VAL A 88 2.58 0.05 -13.87
N VAL A 89 3.44 0.90 -14.44
CA VAL A 89 3.10 2.29 -14.76
C VAL A 89 1.90 2.37 -15.70
N ASP A 90 1.89 1.55 -16.75
CA ASP A 90 0.81 1.51 -17.74
C ASP A 90 -0.54 1.08 -17.13
N ASN A 91 -0.52 0.36 -16.01
CA ASN A 91 -1.71 -0.15 -15.31
C ASN A 91 -2.09 0.63 -14.05
N LEU A 92 -1.40 1.71 -13.69
CA LEU A 92 -1.65 2.44 -12.43
C LEU A 92 -2.89 3.35 -12.48
N GLU A 93 -3.20 3.94 -13.63
CA GLU A 93 -4.21 5.00 -13.78
C GLU A 93 -5.56 4.67 -13.13
N PRO A 94 -6.17 3.47 -13.35
CA PRO A 94 -7.48 3.16 -12.76
C PRO A 94 -7.48 3.19 -11.23
N TYR A 95 -6.33 2.88 -10.61
CA TYR A 95 -6.20 2.82 -9.17
C TYR A 95 -5.92 4.20 -8.55
N LEU A 96 -5.21 5.09 -9.26
CA LEU A 96 -4.93 6.44 -8.78
C LEU A 96 -6.20 7.30 -8.63
N GLN A 97 -7.27 6.92 -9.32
CA GLN A 97 -8.58 7.58 -9.23
C GLN A 97 -9.44 7.07 -8.05
N ARG A 98 -8.92 6.16 -7.21
CA ARG A 98 -9.67 5.57 -6.09
C ARG A 98 -9.52 6.44 -4.84
N ASP A 99 -10.61 6.72 -4.13
CA ASP A 99 -10.68 7.69 -3.02
C ASP A 99 -9.59 7.57 -1.94
N ARG A 100 -9.12 6.35 -1.65
CA ARG A 100 -8.13 6.08 -0.59
C ARG A 100 -6.69 5.96 -1.09
N VAL A 101 -6.46 6.17 -2.38
CA VAL A 101 -5.13 6.20 -2.98
C VAL A 101 -4.65 7.64 -3.00
N VAL A 102 -3.59 7.94 -2.25
CA VAL A 102 -3.12 9.32 -2.04
C VAL A 102 -1.83 9.67 -2.76
N ALA A 103 -1.09 8.66 -3.22
CA ALA A 103 0.13 8.86 -3.99
C ALA A 103 0.46 7.62 -4.83
N SER A 104 1.36 7.81 -5.80
CA SER A 104 2.06 6.72 -6.45
C SER A 104 3.51 6.66 -5.97
N VAL A 105 4.09 5.45 -5.95
CA VAL A 105 5.51 5.24 -5.69
C VAL A 105 6.19 4.77 -6.97
N ARG A 106 7.21 5.53 -7.40
CA ARG A 106 8.09 5.16 -8.51
C ARG A 106 9.54 5.43 -8.13
N LEU A 107 10.33 4.38 -8.00
CA LEU A 107 11.79 4.47 -8.01
C LEU A 107 12.27 3.82 -9.31
N VAL A 108 12.55 4.65 -10.33
CA VAL A 108 13.27 4.21 -11.52
C VAL A 108 14.56 5.02 -11.52
N LEU A 109 15.68 4.36 -11.23
CA LEU A 109 17.00 4.94 -11.44
C LEU A 109 17.22 4.97 -12.95
N THR A 110 17.08 6.14 -13.56
CA THR A 110 17.47 6.41 -14.95
C THR A 110 18.98 6.43 -15.10
#